data_AF-A0A1G6BX84-F1
#
_entry.id   AF-A0A1G6BX84-F1
#
_cell.length_a   1.000
_cell.length_b   1.000
_cell.length_c   1.000
_cell.angle_alpha   90.00
_cell.angle_beta   90.00
_cell.angle_gamma   90.00
#
_symmetry.space_group_name_H-M   'P 1'
#
loop_
_entity.id
_entity.type
_entity.pdbx_description
1 polymer ?
#
loop_
_entity_poly.entity_id
_entity_poly.type
_entity_poly.pdbx_seq_one_letter_code
_entity_poly.pdbx_strand_id
1 'polypeptide(L)'
;MPNANKDKYFAVIDTETNWDDKVMSIGLVIADAETFFPVDTKYYIITPECIRGGMFSFCLEVQGQKVDLKKTRKTVIEDVIKTLTTYNVDSVFAYNAQFDYKHLPELNNYAWFDIMRIAANITTNKFIPRNAECYSTGRLKRGYSVEAILQMLTKSKKYSETHNALYDALDELKIIKLLGHRLEMYNSANINDKISKGQPKPARRPREIYKLPNDAKNSEILNEGYAVGVTIYHKAFGRGEIKEIIYDGDTIKKVLIDFYIYGMITLDMPKEDRYIERL
;
A
#
# COMPACT_ATOMS: atom_id res chain seq x y z
N MET A 1 31.13 13.81 -22.06
CA MET A 1 29.91 14.65 -22.08
C MET A 1 29.01 14.17 -20.96
N PRO A 2 28.69 14.98 -19.93
CA PRO A 2 27.62 14.59 -19.00
C PRO A 2 26.32 14.49 -19.80
N ASN A 3 25.60 13.38 -19.67
CA ASN A 3 24.37 13.09 -20.40
C ASN A 3 23.34 14.20 -20.15
N ALA A 4 23.03 15.02 -21.16
CA ALA A 4 22.10 16.15 -21.08
C ALA A 4 20.63 15.76 -20.80
N ASN A 5 20.37 14.49 -20.47
CA ASN A 5 19.04 13.92 -20.25
C ASN A 5 18.90 13.26 -18.87
N LYS A 6 19.94 13.33 -18.03
CA LYS A 6 19.84 12.88 -16.64
C LYS A 6 18.86 13.81 -15.92
N ASP A 7 17.89 13.23 -15.22
CA ASP A 7 16.83 13.93 -14.48
C ASP A 7 15.66 14.50 -15.33
N LYS A 8 15.59 14.20 -16.64
CA LYS A 8 14.44 14.62 -17.46
C LYS A 8 13.16 13.87 -17.12
N TYR A 9 13.29 12.59 -16.75
CA TYR A 9 12.16 11.71 -16.49
C TYR A 9 12.30 11.04 -15.12
N PHE A 10 11.16 10.78 -14.50
CA PHE A 10 11.05 9.93 -13.31
C PHE A 10 9.92 8.92 -13.52
N ALA A 11 9.91 7.87 -12.69
CA ALA A 11 8.86 6.87 -12.71
C ALA A 11 7.94 7.01 -11.48
N VAL A 12 6.67 6.69 -11.67
CA VAL A 12 5.72 6.39 -10.59
C VAL A 12 5.29 4.95 -10.74
N ILE A 13 5.34 4.18 -9.66
CA ILE A 13 5.00 2.75 -9.64
C ILE A 13 4.00 2.49 -8.52
N ASP A 14 3.01 1.69 -8.83
CA ASP A 14 2.13 1.08 -7.84
C ASP A 14 2.05 -0.44 -8.09
N THR A 15 1.86 -1.21 -7.02
CA THR A 15 1.73 -2.66 -7.06
C THR A 15 0.49 -3.15 -6.33
N GLU A 16 -0.19 -4.08 -6.99
CA GLU A 16 -1.28 -4.83 -6.36
C GLU A 16 -0.83 -6.24 -5.99
N THR A 17 -1.20 -6.71 -4.82
CA THR A 17 -0.81 -8.03 -4.30
C THR A 17 -1.98 -8.99 -4.15
N ASN A 18 -1.66 -10.28 -4.25
CA ASN A 18 -2.58 -11.37 -4.02
C ASN A 18 -2.67 -11.71 -2.51
N TRP A 19 -3.50 -12.70 -2.16
CA TRP A 19 -3.69 -13.13 -0.76
C TRP A 19 -2.43 -13.68 -0.08
N ASP A 20 -1.42 -14.08 -0.86
CA ASP A 20 -0.15 -14.62 -0.37
C ASP A 20 0.97 -13.55 -0.34
N ASP A 21 0.60 -12.27 -0.41
CA ASP A 21 1.52 -11.11 -0.42
C ASP A 21 2.50 -11.14 -1.61
N LYS A 22 2.06 -11.68 -2.75
CA LYS A 22 2.80 -11.68 -4.02
C LYS A 22 2.21 -10.67 -4.98
N VAL A 23 3.06 -9.94 -5.70
CA VAL A 23 2.63 -8.97 -6.70
C VAL A 23 1.88 -9.66 -7.84
N MET A 24 0.65 -9.24 -8.08
CA MET A 24 -0.20 -9.71 -9.17
C MET A 24 -0.30 -8.72 -10.33
N SER A 25 -0.09 -7.41 -10.08
CA SER A 25 0.02 -6.43 -11.16
C SER A 25 0.94 -5.27 -10.79
N ILE A 26 1.49 -4.62 -11.82
CA ILE A 26 2.35 -3.44 -11.69
C ILE A 26 1.84 -2.38 -12.64
N GLY A 27 1.59 -1.18 -12.12
CA GLY A 27 1.43 0.04 -12.90
C GLY A 27 2.75 0.79 -12.94
N LEU A 28 3.13 1.25 -14.13
CA LEU A 28 4.32 2.08 -14.31
C LEU A 28 3.95 3.30 -15.15
N VAL A 29 4.24 4.48 -14.63
CA VAL A 29 4.10 5.75 -15.35
C VAL A 29 5.46 6.40 -15.45
N ILE A 30 5.93 6.67 -16.67
CA ILE A 30 7.07 7.54 -16.90
C ILE A 30 6.53 8.95 -17.07
N ALA A 31 7.05 9.90 -16.29
CA ALA A 31 6.60 11.28 -16.29
C ALA A 31 7.74 12.25 -16.56
N ASP A 32 7.40 13.34 -17.24
CA ASP A 32 8.30 14.48 -17.45
C ASP A 32 8.51 15.25 -16.14
N ALA A 33 9.77 15.48 -15.77
CA ALA A 33 10.16 16.06 -14.48
C ALA A 33 9.79 17.53 -14.31
N GLU A 34 9.57 18.27 -15.40
CA GLU A 34 9.21 19.69 -15.35
C GLU A 34 7.69 19.88 -15.34
N THR A 35 6.98 19.09 -16.15
CA THR A 35 5.55 19.29 -16.41
C THR A 35 4.63 18.33 -15.65
N PHE A 36 5.20 17.23 -15.12
CA PHE A 36 4.48 16.14 -14.45
C PHE A 36 3.37 15.51 -15.30
N PHE A 37 3.50 15.56 -16.63
CA PHE A 37 2.64 14.80 -17.53
C PHE A 37 3.24 13.41 -17.81
N PRO A 38 2.39 12.37 -17.92
CA PRO A 38 2.82 11.07 -18.43
C PRO A 38 3.39 11.20 -19.84
N VAL A 39 4.53 10.55 -20.08
CA VAL A 39 5.14 10.39 -21.41
C VAL A 39 5.08 8.95 -21.89
N ASP A 40 5.01 7.98 -20.97
CA ASP A 40 4.77 6.57 -21.25
C ASP A 40 4.04 5.94 -20.05
N THR A 41 3.26 4.91 -20.33
CA THR A 41 2.54 4.15 -19.32
C THR A 41 2.62 2.68 -19.67
N LYS A 42 2.84 1.84 -18.67
CA LYS A 42 2.82 0.40 -18.81
C LYS A 42 1.94 -0.23 -17.76
N TYR A 43 1.15 -1.21 -18.19
CA TYR A 43 0.38 -2.03 -17.28
C TYR A 43 0.72 -3.51 -17.44
N TYR A 44 1.12 -4.12 -16.33
CA TYR A 44 1.61 -5.49 -16.27
C TYR A 44 0.73 -6.35 -15.38
N ILE A 45 0.41 -7.56 -15.84
CA ILE A 45 -0.24 -8.59 -15.02
C ILE A 45 0.72 -9.78 -14.89
N ILE A 46 0.94 -10.22 -13.65
CA ILE A 46 1.91 -11.26 -13.33
C ILE A 46 1.22 -12.62 -13.20
N THR A 47 1.70 -13.60 -13.96
CA THR A 47 1.22 -15.00 -13.90
C THR A 47 2.27 -15.93 -13.26
N PRO A 48 1.87 -16.88 -12.39
CA PRO A 48 0.49 -17.23 -12.04
C PRO A 48 -0.12 -16.39 -10.91
N GLU A 49 0.60 -15.42 -10.34
CA GLU A 49 0.22 -14.67 -9.14
C GLU A 49 -1.18 -14.03 -9.22
N CYS A 50 -1.59 -13.54 -10.39
CA CYS A 50 -2.91 -12.96 -10.64
C CYS A 50 -4.06 -13.98 -10.57
N ILE A 51 -3.79 -15.27 -10.78
CA ILE A 51 -4.79 -16.35 -10.77
C ILE A 51 -5.19 -16.68 -9.33
N ARG A 52 -4.27 -16.46 -8.37
CA ARG A 52 -4.50 -16.75 -6.96
C ARG A 52 -5.64 -15.94 -6.35
N GLY A 53 -5.94 -14.78 -6.94
CA GLY A 53 -6.89 -13.83 -6.39
C GLY A 53 -6.28 -12.99 -5.26
N GLY A 54 -6.92 -11.88 -4.96
CA GLY A 54 -6.51 -10.86 -4.00
C GLY A 54 -7.69 -9.92 -3.75
N MET A 55 -7.48 -8.94 -2.88
CA MET A 55 -8.52 -7.96 -2.52
C MET A 55 -9.13 -7.28 -3.75
N PHE A 56 -8.28 -7.01 -4.75
CA PHE A 56 -8.63 -6.22 -5.92
C PHE A 56 -8.44 -6.98 -7.23
N SER A 57 -8.54 -8.31 -7.21
CA SER A 57 -8.40 -9.09 -8.44
C SER A 57 -9.46 -8.79 -9.49
N PHE A 58 -10.64 -8.32 -9.07
CA PHE A 58 -11.68 -7.85 -9.98
C PHE A 58 -11.34 -6.52 -10.67
N CYS A 59 -10.32 -5.79 -10.19
CA CYS A 59 -9.82 -4.55 -10.78
C CYS A 59 -8.67 -4.75 -11.77
N LEU A 60 -8.17 -5.99 -11.95
CA LEU A 60 -7.02 -6.28 -12.81
C LEU A 60 -7.31 -6.03 -14.30
N GLU A 61 -8.53 -6.27 -14.75
CA GLU A 61 -8.90 -6.10 -16.16
C GLU A 61 -10.05 -5.08 -16.25
N VAL A 62 -9.69 -3.81 -16.42
CA VAL A 62 -10.67 -2.75 -16.64
C VAL A 62 -11.03 -2.68 -18.12
N GLN A 63 -12.34 -2.60 -18.43
CA GLN A 63 -12.81 -2.55 -19.81
C GLN A 63 -12.16 -1.41 -20.59
N GLY A 64 -11.54 -1.75 -21.73
CA GLY A 64 -10.85 -0.79 -22.59
C GLY A 64 -9.42 -0.44 -22.15
N GLN A 65 -8.96 -0.90 -20.99
CA GLN A 65 -7.57 -0.79 -20.59
C GLN A 65 -6.73 -1.82 -21.34
N LYS A 66 -5.62 -1.38 -21.92
CA LYS A 66 -4.64 -2.27 -22.55
C LYS A 66 -3.70 -2.83 -21.49
N VAL A 67 -3.55 -4.14 -21.44
CA VAL A 67 -2.45 -4.80 -20.73
C VAL A 67 -1.27 -4.89 -21.69
N ASP A 68 -0.14 -4.29 -21.33
CA ASP A 68 1.05 -4.31 -22.19
C ASP A 68 1.74 -5.67 -22.17
N LEU A 69 1.75 -6.33 -21.01
CA LEU A 69 2.36 -7.65 -20.86
C LEU A 69 1.73 -8.45 -19.71
N LYS A 70 1.27 -9.67 -20.02
CA LYS A 70 0.75 -10.66 -19.06
C LYS A 70 1.63 -11.90 -19.07
N LYS A 71 2.62 -11.96 -18.18
CA LYS A 71 3.68 -12.99 -18.16
C LYS A 71 4.22 -13.24 -16.75
N THR A 72 5.21 -14.12 -16.64
CA THR A 72 5.92 -14.40 -15.39
C THR A 72 6.58 -13.14 -14.83
N ARG A 73 6.75 -13.10 -13.49
CA ARG A 73 7.41 -12.00 -12.78
C ARG A 73 8.75 -11.63 -13.42
N LYS A 74 9.59 -12.63 -13.72
CA LYS A 74 10.89 -12.41 -14.37
C LYS A 74 10.76 -11.59 -15.67
N THR A 75 9.87 -12.01 -16.56
CA THR A 75 9.67 -11.34 -17.87
C THR A 75 9.12 -9.92 -17.69
N VAL A 76 8.19 -9.75 -16.74
CA VAL A 76 7.60 -8.44 -16.43
C VAL A 76 8.67 -7.48 -15.87
N ILE A 77 9.48 -7.93 -14.91
CA ILE A 77 10.55 -7.12 -14.32
C ILE A 77 11.63 -6.77 -15.35
N GLU A 78 11.98 -7.69 -16.25
CA GLU A 78 12.89 -7.41 -17.37
C GLU A 78 12.37 -6.26 -18.25
N ASP A 79 11.07 -6.24 -18.54
CA ASP A 79 10.44 -5.17 -19.33
C ASP A 79 10.32 -3.83 -18.56
N VAL A 80 10.04 -3.89 -17.25
CA VAL A 80 10.06 -2.71 -16.37
C VAL A 80 11.46 -2.07 -16.38
N ILE A 81 12.51 -2.86 -16.12
CA ILE A 81 13.90 -2.36 -16.10
C ILE A 81 14.30 -1.81 -17.48
N LYS A 82 13.92 -2.49 -18.56
CA LYS A 82 14.14 -2.01 -19.93
C LYS A 82 13.47 -0.66 -20.17
N THR A 83 12.23 -0.49 -19.72
CA THR A 83 11.49 0.77 -19.85
C THR A 83 12.18 1.88 -19.06
N LEU A 84 12.52 1.66 -17.78
CA LEU A 84 13.25 2.62 -16.95
C LEU A 84 14.58 3.03 -17.58
N THR A 85 15.33 2.05 -18.11
CA THR A 85 16.61 2.29 -18.81
C THR A 85 16.43 3.11 -20.09
N THR A 86 15.39 2.82 -20.87
CA THR A 86 15.09 3.54 -22.13
C THR A 86 14.87 5.02 -21.89
N TYR A 87 14.20 5.37 -20.80
CA TYR A 87 13.96 6.76 -20.40
C TYR A 87 15.07 7.34 -19.49
N ASN A 88 16.12 6.58 -19.21
CA ASN A 88 17.21 6.98 -18.30
C ASN A 88 16.69 7.46 -16.93
N VAL A 89 15.73 6.71 -16.37
CA VAL A 89 15.13 6.98 -15.07
C VAL A 89 16.02 6.42 -13.96
N ASP A 90 16.41 7.27 -13.01
CA ASP A 90 17.12 6.87 -11.79
C ASP A 90 16.22 6.96 -10.53
N SER A 91 15.06 7.60 -10.65
CA SER A 91 14.17 7.95 -9.52
C SER A 91 12.78 7.35 -9.70
N VAL A 92 12.33 6.59 -8.70
CA VAL A 92 11.04 5.92 -8.62
C VAL A 92 10.24 6.50 -7.45
N PHE A 93 9.00 6.88 -7.73
CA PHE A 93 8.07 7.42 -6.76
C PHE A 93 6.93 6.43 -6.56
N ALA A 94 6.42 6.38 -5.33
CA ALA A 94 5.23 5.62 -4.98
C ALA A 94 4.56 6.25 -3.76
N TYR A 95 3.25 6.12 -3.61
CA TYR A 95 2.55 6.56 -2.42
C TYR A 95 2.65 5.47 -1.36
N ASN A 96 3.18 5.81 -0.18
CA ASN A 96 3.58 4.78 0.79
C ASN A 96 4.62 3.82 0.19
N ALA A 97 5.58 4.38 -0.56
CA ALA A 97 6.60 3.68 -1.36
C ALA A 97 7.34 2.53 -0.67
N GLN A 98 7.38 2.51 0.66
CA GLN A 98 7.98 1.42 1.41
C GLN A 98 7.30 0.06 1.13
N PHE A 99 6.02 0.06 0.77
CA PHE A 99 5.28 -1.13 0.39
C PHE A 99 5.81 -1.68 -0.94
N ASP A 100 5.75 -0.92 -2.02
CA ASP A 100 6.19 -1.32 -3.37
C ASP A 100 7.67 -1.67 -3.41
N TYR A 101 8.50 -0.88 -2.75
CA TYR A 101 9.94 -1.14 -2.61
C TYR A 101 10.22 -2.55 -2.08
N LYS A 102 9.47 -3.01 -1.07
CA LYS A 102 9.66 -4.36 -0.51
C LYS A 102 9.15 -5.45 -1.46
N HIS A 103 8.14 -5.13 -2.25
CA HIS A 103 7.52 -6.03 -3.21
C HIS A 103 8.25 -6.09 -4.56
N LEU A 104 9.16 -5.16 -4.81
CA LEU A 104 9.98 -5.06 -6.04
C LEU A 104 11.48 -4.98 -5.70
N PRO A 105 12.05 -5.99 -5.00
CA PRO A 105 13.47 -5.99 -4.63
C PRO A 105 14.42 -5.89 -5.82
N GLU A 106 13.98 -6.27 -7.02
CA GLU A 106 14.71 -6.16 -8.28
C GLU A 106 14.97 -4.70 -8.70
N LEU A 107 14.26 -3.73 -8.10
CA LEU A 107 14.38 -2.30 -8.35
C LEU A 107 15.03 -1.55 -7.18
N ASN A 108 15.65 -2.24 -6.22
CA ASN A 108 16.24 -1.60 -5.03
C ASN A 108 17.42 -0.66 -5.33
N ASN A 109 18.02 -0.79 -6.51
CA ASN A 109 19.14 0.05 -6.96
C ASN A 109 18.70 1.45 -7.45
N TYR A 110 17.40 1.67 -7.63
CA TYR A 110 16.86 3.00 -7.96
C TYR A 110 16.68 3.84 -6.68
N ALA A 111 16.61 5.16 -6.84
CA ALA A 111 16.24 6.05 -5.75
C ALA A 111 14.71 6.05 -5.58
N TRP A 112 14.22 5.62 -4.43
CA TRP A 112 12.80 5.51 -4.10
C TRP A 112 12.34 6.67 -3.23
N PHE A 113 11.22 7.29 -3.60
CA PHE A 113 10.67 8.46 -2.94
C PHE A 113 9.21 8.24 -2.53
N ASP A 114 8.91 8.50 -1.26
CA ASP A 114 7.59 8.28 -0.67
C ASP A 114 6.71 9.53 -0.79
N ILE A 115 5.79 9.53 -1.76
CA ILE A 115 4.88 10.67 -2.05
C ILE A 115 4.07 11.04 -0.81
N MET A 116 3.66 10.05 -0.01
CA MET A 116 2.86 10.26 1.20
C MET A 116 3.55 11.18 2.20
N ARG A 117 4.89 11.17 2.29
CA ARG A 117 5.62 12.05 3.23
C ARG A 117 5.41 13.52 2.94
N ILE A 118 5.27 13.87 1.67
CA ILE A 118 5.00 15.23 1.20
C ILE A 118 3.50 15.52 1.19
N ALA A 119 2.69 14.56 0.74
CA ALA A 119 1.25 14.74 0.62
C ALA A 119 0.52 14.83 1.97
N ALA A 120 0.95 14.06 2.96
CA ALA A 120 0.27 13.96 4.25
C ALA A 120 0.83 14.91 5.33
N ASN A 121 1.75 15.83 4.99
CA ASN A 121 2.36 16.74 5.96
C ASN A 121 1.86 18.17 5.79
N ILE A 122 1.39 18.80 6.86
CA ILE A 122 0.82 20.16 6.85
C ILE A 122 1.82 21.24 6.40
N THR A 123 3.12 21.02 6.61
CA THR A 123 4.14 22.01 6.21
C THR A 123 4.41 22.00 4.71
N THR A 124 4.11 20.88 4.04
CA THR A 124 4.37 20.68 2.61
C THR A 124 3.09 20.66 1.79
N ASN A 125 1.98 20.17 2.34
CA ASN A 125 0.67 20.22 1.67
C ASN A 125 -0.20 21.33 2.26
N LYS A 126 -0.20 22.49 1.58
CA LYS A 126 -1.00 23.67 1.94
C LYS A 126 -2.52 23.49 1.88
N PHE A 127 -3.01 22.38 1.32
CA PHE A 127 -4.44 22.07 1.27
C PHE A 127 -4.94 21.41 2.57
N ILE A 128 -4.02 20.98 3.43
CA ILE A 128 -4.38 20.45 4.75
C ILE A 128 -4.90 21.61 5.63
N PRO A 129 -6.10 21.49 6.22
CA PRO A 129 -6.64 22.52 7.12
C PRO A 129 -5.73 22.75 8.34
N ARG A 130 -5.61 24.01 8.77
CA ARG A 130 -4.78 24.38 9.95
C ARG A 130 -5.20 23.69 11.25
N ASN A 131 -6.46 23.30 11.36
CA ASN A 131 -7.02 22.58 12.51
C ASN A 131 -7.00 21.05 12.33
N ALA A 132 -6.38 20.52 11.28
CA ALA A 132 -6.28 19.08 11.08
C ALA A 132 -5.44 18.41 12.17
N GLU A 133 -5.88 17.24 12.62
CA GLU A 133 -5.14 16.47 13.60
C GLU A 133 -3.84 15.91 13.02
N CYS A 134 -2.72 16.45 13.48
CA CYS A 134 -1.39 16.05 13.07
C CYS A 134 -0.59 15.48 14.25
N TYR A 135 0.42 14.67 13.94
CA TYR A 135 1.52 14.38 14.86
C TYR A 135 2.41 15.62 15.03
N SER A 136 3.30 15.61 16.02
CA SER A 136 4.29 16.68 16.23
C SER A 136 5.20 16.90 15.02
N THR A 137 5.33 15.90 14.15
CA THR A 137 6.09 15.99 12.88
C THR A 137 5.33 16.71 11.75
N GLY A 138 4.08 17.13 11.98
CA GLY A 138 3.22 17.74 10.97
C GLY A 138 2.47 16.76 10.07
N ARG A 139 2.74 15.45 10.18
CA ARG A 139 2.01 14.41 9.44
C ARG A 139 0.58 14.26 9.98
N LEU A 140 -0.40 14.15 9.09
CA LEU A 140 -1.79 13.82 9.42
C LEU A 140 -1.91 12.50 10.17
N LYS A 141 -2.80 12.45 11.18
CA LYS A 141 -3.12 11.22 11.90
C LYS A 141 -4.10 10.31 11.15
N ARG A 142 -4.92 10.88 10.27
CA ARG A 142 -5.95 10.19 9.48
C ARG A 142 -6.31 11.00 8.23
N GLY A 143 -7.06 10.39 7.31
CA GLY A 143 -7.53 11.07 6.09
C GLY A 143 -6.42 11.38 5.09
N TYR A 144 -5.43 10.49 5.00
CA TYR A 144 -4.28 10.61 4.09
C TYR A 144 -4.15 9.41 3.15
N SER A 145 -5.23 8.65 2.89
CA SER A 145 -5.22 7.73 1.74
C SER A 145 -5.09 8.50 0.42
N VAL A 146 -4.71 7.84 -0.67
CA VAL A 146 -4.65 8.42 -2.02
C VAL A 146 -5.97 9.11 -2.34
N GLU A 147 -7.11 8.42 -2.13
CA GLU A 147 -8.44 8.99 -2.30
C GLU A 147 -8.66 10.26 -1.47
N ALA A 148 -8.36 10.23 -0.18
CA ALA A 148 -8.59 11.38 0.70
C ALA A 148 -7.72 12.59 0.30
N ILE A 149 -6.47 12.36 -0.10
CA ILE A 149 -5.56 13.40 -0.59
C ILE A 149 -6.05 13.95 -1.92
N LEU A 150 -6.41 13.12 -2.90
CA LEU A 150 -6.91 13.60 -4.19
C LEU A 150 -8.21 14.39 -4.04
N GLN A 151 -9.13 13.92 -3.20
CA GLN A 151 -10.35 14.67 -2.89
C GLN A 151 -10.03 16.03 -2.24
N MET A 152 -9.01 16.09 -1.38
CA MET A 152 -8.54 17.33 -0.74
C MET A 152 -7.92 18.29 -1.75
N LEU A 153 -7.01 17.80 -2.60
CA LEU A 153 -6.31 18.61 -3.61
C LEU A 153 -7.25 19.14 -4.69
N THR A 154 -8.22 18.32 -5.11
CA THR A 154 -9.23 18.70 -6.11
C THR A 154 -10.43 19.43 -5.53
N LYS A 155 -10.54 19.51 -4.19
CA LYS A 155 -11.71 20.04 -3.46
C LYS A 155 -13.03 19.38 -3.89
N SER A 156 -12.98 18.10 -4.22
CA SER A 156 -14.10 17.33 -4.75
C SER A 156 -14.16 15.95 -4.12
N LYS A 157 -15.33 15.57 -3.58
CA LYS A 157 -15.57 14.22 -3.04
C LYS A 157 -15.96 13.17 -4.09
N LYS A 158 -15.89 13.52 -5.37
CA LYS A 158 -16.33 12.65 -6.47
C LYS A 158 -15.30 11.59 -6.87
N TYR A 159 -14.04 11.78 -6.53
CA TYR A 159 -12.99 10.83 -6.84
C TYR A 159 -13.09 9.61 -5.92
N SER A 160 -12.98 8.42 -6.49
CA SER A 160 -12.82 7.16 -5.79
C SER A 160 -11.72 6.35 -6.46
N GLU A 161 -10.89 5.72 -5.63
CA GLU A 161 -9.76 4.92 -6.08
C GLU A 161 -10.25 3.64 -6.78
N THR A 162 -9.51 3.21 -7.80
CA THR A 162 -9.92 2.05 -8.60
C THR A 162 -9.25 0.76 -8.18
N HIS A 163 -8.13 0.85 -7.44
CA HIS A 163 -7.32 -0.31 -7.04
C HIS A 163 -6.84 -1.11 -8.26
N ASN A 164 -6.47 -0.36 -9.29
CA ASN A 164 -5.83 -0.86 -10.49
C ASN A 164 -4.47 -0.16 -10.58
N ALA A 165 -3.41 -0.95 -10.48
CA ALA A 165 -2.06 -0.43 -10.30
C ALA A 165 -1.66 0.66 -11.31
N LEU A 166 -2.09 0.60 -12.59
CA LEU A 166 -1.78 1.68 -13.53
C LEU A 166 -2.56 2.97 -13.21
N TYR A 167 -3.85 2.88 -12.91
CA TYR A 167 -4.63 4.06 -12.53
C TYR A 167 -4.18 4.64 -11.20
N ASP A 168 -3.81 3.80 -10.25
CA ASP A 168 -3.31 4.27 -8.97
C ASP A 168 -1.96 4.96 -9.14
N ALA A 169 -1.03 4.42 -9.93
CA ALA A 169 0.21 5.13 -10.30
C ALA A 169 -0.05 6.48 -11.02
N LEU A 170 -1.10 6.59 -11.85
CA LEU A 170 -1.51 7.86 -12.47
C LEU A 170 -2.09 8.85 -11.44
N ASP A 171 -2.85 8.35 -10.48
CA ASP A 171 -3.42 9.12 -9.38
C ASP A 171 -2.35 9.63 -8.43
N GLU A 172 -1.33 8.84 -8.17
CA GLU A 172 -0.13 9.24 -7.45
C GLU A 172 0.67 10.32 -8.18
N LEU A 173 0.87 10.19 -9.50
CA LEU A 173 1.48 11.25 -10.31
C LEU A 173 0.65 12.54 -10.24
N LYS A 174 -0.68 12.42 -10.28
CA LYS A 174 -1.60 13.55 -10.15
C LYS A 174 -1.48 14.22 -8.78
N ILE A 175 -1.24 13.47 -7.71
CA ILE A 175 -0.91 14.04 -6.40
C ILE A 175 0.37 14.88 -6.48
N ILE A 176 1.46 14.35 -7.06
CA ILE A 176 2.72 15.10 -7.24
C ILE A 176 2.46 16.42 -7.96
N LYS A 177 1.73 16.35 -9.07
CA LYS A 177 1.38 17.51 -9.89
C LYS A 177 0.56 18.55 -9.14
N LEU A 178 -0.48 18.12 -8.41
CA LEU A 178 -1.39 19.03 -7.70
C LEU A 178 -0.75 19.66 -6.45
N LEU A 179 0.19 18.96 -5.81
CA LEU A 179 1.00 19.55 -4.74
C LEU A 179 1.85 20.72 -5.26
N GLY A 180 2.30 20.64 -6.51
CA GLY A 180 2.97 21.73 -7.22
C GLY A 180 4.37 22.05 -6.71
N HIS A 181 5.01 21.09 -6.05
CA HIS A 181 6.41 21.19 -5.65
C HIS A 181 7.32 20.76 -6.78
N ARG A 182 8.54 21.31 -6.81
CA ARG A 182 9.59 20.77 -7.65
C ARG A 182 10.07 19.42 -7.10
N LEU A 183 10.64 18.56 -7.95
CA LEU A 183 11.11 17.23 -7.54
C LEU A 183 12.16 17.28 -6.42
N GLU A 184 12.97 18.34 -6.31
CA GLU A 184 13.98 18.43 -5.26
C GLU A 184 13.37 18.47 -3.85
N MET A 185 12.11 18.90 -3.71
CA MET A 185 11.39 18.87 -2.45
C MET A 185 11.26 17.43 -1.91
N TYR A 186 11.15 16.46 -2.83
CA TYR A 186 11.00 15.05 -2.52
C TYR A 186 12.30 14.39 -2.11
N ASN A 187 13.46 15.05 -2.20
CA ASN A 187 14.72 14.52 -1.65
C ASN A 187 14.58 14.15 -0.16
N SER A 188 13.79 14.92 0.60
CA SER A 188 13.47 14.64 2.01
C SER A 188 12.58 13.39 2.20
N ALA A 189 11.95 12.92 1.12
CA ALA A 189 11.11 11.74 1.07
C ALA A 189 11.82 10.48 0.56
N ASN A 190 13.13 10.55 0.27
CA ASN A 190 13.92 9.38 -0.10
C ASN A 190 13.85 8.30 1.00
N ILE A 191 13.65 7.04 0.59
CA ILE A 191 13.55 5.90 1.51
C ILE A 191 14.79 5.00 1.53
N ASN A 192 15.66 5.08 0.51
CA ASN A 192 16.93 4.34 0.49
C ASN A 192 17.87 4.80 1.61
N ASP A 193 17.89 6.09 1.93
CA ASP A 193 18.76 6.68 2.97
C ASP A 193 18.49 6.16 4.39
N LYS A 194 17.31 5.58 4.63
CA LYS A 194 17.00 4.95 5.92
C LYS A 194 17.61 3.55 6.06
N ILE A 195 18.13 2.97 4.98
CA ILE A 195 18.70 1.61 4.96
C ILE A 195 20.23 1.66 5.15
N SER A 196 20.91 2.74 4.73
CA SER A 196 22.36 2.91 4.93
C SER A 196 22.75 3.26 6.38
N LYS A 197 21.82 3.76 7.20
CA LYS A 197 22.00 3.94 8.64
C LYS A 197 21.33 2.81 9.42
N GLY A 198 21.93 1.62 9.35
CA GLY A 198 21.70 0.56 10.31
C GLY A 198 22.13 0.98 11.71
N GLN A 199 21.30 1.77 12.40
CA GLN A 199 21.33 1.74 13.85
C GLN A 199 20.77 0.39 14.30
N PRO A 200 21.41 -0.31 15.25
CA PRO A 200 20.79 -1.47 15.87
C PRO A 200 19.44 -1.02 16.40
N LYS A 201 18.37 -1.66 15.93
CA LYS A 201 17.06 -1.51 16.58
C LYS A 201 17.28 -1.83 18.07
N PRO A 202 16.90 -0.94 19.01
CA PRO A 202 16.92 -1.33 20.41
C PRO A 202 16.12 -2.62 20.55
N ALA A 203 16.62 -3.54 21.37
CA ALA A 203 15.98 -4.83 21.61
C ALA A 203 14.47 -4.62 21.73
N ARG A 204 13.70 -5.34 20.91
CA ARG A 204 12.23 -5.30 20.95
C ARG A 204 11.82 -5.51 22.40
N ARG A 205 11.19 -4.49 23.01
CA ARG A 205 10.52 -4.67 24.29
C ARG A 205 9.49 -5.80 24.12
N PRO A 206 9.23 -6.62 25.15
CA PRO A 206 8.21 -7.65 25.11
C PRO A 206 6.90 -7.06 24.57
N ARG A 207 6.28 -7.75 23.60
CA ARG A 207 5.06 -7.28 22.93
C ARG A 207 3.93 -7.23 23.98
N GLU A 208 3.50 -6.03 24.35
CA GLU A 208 2.33 -5.84 25.21
C GLU A 208 1.06 -6.24 24.47
N ILE A 209 0.25 -7.07 25.13
CA ILE A 209 -1.08 -7.49 24.70
C ILE A 209 -1.99 -6.25 24.73
N TYR A 210 -2.50 -5.82 23.57
CA TYR A 210 -3.48 -4.73 23.51
C TYR A 210 -4.83 -5.22 24.07
N LYS A 211 -5.29 -4.60 25.16
CA LYS A 211 -6.65 -4.82 25.67
C LYS A 211 -7.64 -4.06 24.79
N LEU A 212 -8.69 -4.76 24.36
CA LEU A 212 -9.79 -4.21 23.57
C LEU A 212 -10.41 -2.95 24.22
N PRO A 213 -10.73 -1.91 23.43
CA PRO A 213 -11.70 -0.89 23.84
C PRO A 213 -13.06 -1.57 24.17
N ASN A 214 -13.75 -1.08 25.21
CA ASN A 214 -14.97 -1.69 25.76
C ASN A 214 -16.14 -1.79 24.74
N ASP A 215 -16.04 -1.02 23.67
CA ASP A 215 -17.02 -0.75 22.63
C ASP A 215 -16.85 -1.66 21.38
N ALA A 216 -15.77 -2.45 21.30
CA ALA A 216 -15.53 -3.41 20.22
C ALA A 216 -16.13 -4.81 20.46
N LYS A 217 -16.94 -4.99 21.51
CA LYS A 217 -17.48 -6.31 21.90
C LYS A 217 -18.54 -6.89 20.96
N ASN A 218 -19.07 -6.09 20.03
CA ASN A 218 -20.21 -6.46 19.18
C ASN A 218 -19.95 -6.33 17.66
N SER A 219 -18.69 -6.33 17.23
CA SER A 219 -18.39 -6.28 15.79
C SER A 219 -18.45 -7.67 15.16
N GLU A 220 -19.24 -7.77 14.09
CA GLU A 220 -19.41 -8.99 13.30
C GLU A 220 -18.07 -9.45 12.70
N ILE A 221 -17.78 -10.75 12.87
CA ILE A 221 -16.73 -11.47 12.15
C ILE A 221 -17.42 -12.12 10.95
N LEU A 222 -16.94 -11.83 9.75
CA LEU A 222 -17.50 -12.41 8.53
C LEU A 222 -16.57 -13.55 8.09
N ASN A 223 -16.96 -14.82 8.31
CA ASN A 223 -16.31 -15.98 7.69
C ASN A 223 -17.11 -17.29 7.80
N GLU A 224 -16.79 -18.24 6.91
CA GLU A 224 -17.44 -19.57 6.82
C GLU A 224 -16.86 -20.63 7.80
N GLY A 225 -15.99 -20.24 8.75
CA GLY A 225 -15.50 -21.16 9.80
C GLY A 225 -14.37 -20.59 10.68
N TYR A 226 -14.18 -21.19 11.86
CA TYR A 226 -13.12 -20.85 12.82
C TYR A 226 -12.09 -21.98 12.92
N ALA A 227 -10.89 -21.78 12.36
CA ALA A 227 -9.75 -22.67 12.57
C ALA A 227 -8.45 -21.85 12.68
N VAL A 228 -7.46 -22.39 13.41
CA VAL A 228 -6.13 -21.76 13.49
C VAL A 228 -5.50 -21.72 12.09
N GLY A 229 -4.93 -20.57 11.72
CA GLY A 229 -4.40 -20.30 10.38
C GLY A 229 -5.43 -19.71 9.41
N VAL A 230 -6.71 -19.69 9.76
CA VAL A 230 -7.74 -19.06 8.92
C VAL A 230 -7.63 -17.55 9.02
N THR A 231 -7.60 -16.89 7.85
CA THR A 231 -7.73 -15.45 7.74
C THR A 231 -9.19 -15.05 7.86
N ILE A 232 -9.48 -14.13 8.78
CA ILE A 232 -10.81 -13.57 8.98
C ILE A 232 -10.80 -12.06 8.70
N TYR A 233 -11.97 -11.52 8.40
CA TYR A 233 -12.18 -10.07 8.37
C TYR A 233 -12.99 -9.62 9.57
N HIS A 234 -12.47 -8.62 10.28
CA HIS A 234 -13.15 -7.97 11.39
C HIS A 234 -13.41 -6.49 11.06
N LYS A 235 -14.66 -6.06 11.15
CA LYS A 235 -15.08 -4.71 10.75
C LYS A 235 -14.25 -3.56 11.34
N ALA A 236 -13.79 -3.71 12.59
CA ALA A 236 -13.00 -2.69 13.27
C ALA A 236 -11.47 -2.83 13.11
N PHE A 237 -10.97 -4.05 12.87
CA PHE A 237 -9.53 -4.35 12.91
C PHE A 237 -8.96 -4.78 11.56
N GLY A 238 -9.82 -4.89 10.54
CA GLY A 238 -9.44 -5.35 9.21
C GLY A 238 -9.16 -6.84 9.19
N ARG A 239 -8.18 -7.24 8.38
CA ARG A 239 -7.79 -8.65 8.22
C ARG A 239 -6.85 -9.10 9.32
N GLY A 240 -7.06 -10.32 9.80
CA GLY A 240 -6.18 -10.98 10.73
C GLY A 240 -6.25 -12.50 10.61
N GLU A 241 -5.23 -13.17 11.10
CA GLU A 241 -5.16 -14.63 11.10
C GLU A 241 -5.42 -15.16 12.51
N ILE A 242 -6.31 -16.16 12.64
CA ILE A 242 -6.54 -16.83 13.91
C ILE A 242 -5.28 -17.60 14.29
N LYS A 243 -4.71 -17.27 15.45
CA LYS A 243 -3.52 -17.93 15.99
C LYS A 243 -3.86 -18.93 17.09
N GLU A 244 -4.97 -18.72 17.79
CA GLU A 244 -5.43 -19.63 18.83
C GLU A 244 -6.95 -19.54 18.98
N ILE A 245 -7.57 -20.68 19.31
CA ILE A 245 -9.00 -20.76 19.63
C ILE A 245 -9.10 -21.29 21.07
N ILE A 246 -9.77 -20.52 21.93
CA ILE A 246 -9.97 -20.87 23.33
C ILE A 246 -11.40 -21.38 23.50
N TYR A 247 -11.52 -22.63 23.93
CA TYR A 247 -12.79 -23.31 24.13
C TYR A 247 -13.26 -23.26 25.59
N ASP A 248 -14.57 -23.35 25.76
CA ASP A 248 -15.26 -23.62 27.02
C ASP A 248 -16.18 -24.83 26.79
N GLY A 249 -15.73 -26.02 27.20
CA GLY A 249 -16.32 -27.28 26.76
C GLY A 249 -16.21 -27.44 25.24
N ASP A 250 -17.35 -27.63 24.57
CA ASP A 250 -17.42 -27.75 23.10
C ASP A 250 -17.75 -26.43 22.40
N THR A 251 -17.72 -25.31 23.14
CA THR A 251 -18.02 -24.00 22.56
C THR A 251 -16.78 -23.14 22.42
N ILE A 252 -16.68 -22.38 21.33
CA ILE A 252 -15.62 -21.38 21.20
C ILE A 252 -15.96 -20.19 22.10
N LYS A 253 -15.07 -19.89 23.05
CA LYS A 253 -15.22 -18.77 23.99
C LYS A 253 -14.56 -17.51 23.46
N LYS A 254 -13.32 -17.67 22.99
CA LYS A 254 -12.46 -16.58 22.51
C LYS A 254 -11.60 -17.03 21.36
N VAL A 255 -11.19 -16.09 20.53
CA VAL A 255 -10.19 -16.30 19.48
C VAL A 255 -9.07 -15.29 19.64
N LEU A 256 -7.83 -15.77 19.56
CA LEU A 256 -6.65 -14.91 19.46
C LEU A 256 -6.34 -14.72 17.98
N ILE A 257 -6.33 -13.48 17.52
CA ILE A 257 -6.14 -13.12 16.13
C ILE A 257 -4.94 -12.18 16.03
N ASP A 258 -4.03 -12.46 15.10
CA ASP A 258 -2.97 -11.51 14.72
C ASP A 258 -3.47 -10.65 13.57
N PHE A 259 -3.96 -9.45 13.88
CA PHE A 259 -4.40 -8.49 12.88
C PHE A 259 -3.18 -7.82 12.25
N TYR A 260 -3.11 -7.80 10.91
CA TYR A 260 -1.90 -7.35 10.21
C TYR A 260 -1.47 -5.93 10.56
N ILE A 261 -2.43 -5.08 10.93
CA ILE A 261 -2.20 -3.68 11.31
C ILE A 261 -2.06 -3.51 12.83
N TYR A 262 -2.83 -4.29 13.62
CA TYR A 262 -3.02 -4.04 15.06
C TYR A 262 -2.31 -5.05 15.97
N GLY A 263 -1.72 -6.11 15.40
CA GLY A 263 -1.08 -7.19 16.13
C GLY A 263 -2.08 -8.12 16.82
N MET A 264 -1.61 -8.80 17.87
CA MET A 264 -2.40 -9.81 18.56
C MET A 264 -3.51 -9.21 19.41
N ILE A 265 -4.75 -9.58 19.10
CA ILE A 265 -5.96 -9.19 19.80
C ILE A 265 -6.76 -10.45 20.12
N THR A 266 -7.24 -10.57 21.36
CA THR A 266 -8.17 -11.62 21.78
C THR A 266 -9.59 -11.09 21.69
N LEU A 267 -10.45 -11.72 20.89
CA LEU A 267 -11.88 -11.39 20.79
C LEU A 267 -12.74 -12.40 21.55
N ASP A 268 -13.78 -11.91 22.22
CA ASP A 268 -14.85 -12.74 22.77
C ASP A 268 -15.83 -13.14 21.65
N MET A 269 -16.19 -14.42 21.58
CA MET A 269 -17.11 -14.90 20.55
C MET A 269 -18.57 -14.61 20.92
N PRO A 270 -19.39 -14.09 19.97
CA PRO A 270 -20.83 -13.94 20.13
C PRO A 270 -21.46 -15.28 20.51
N LYS A 271 -22.54 -15.27 21.31
CA LYS A 271 -23.19 -16.52 21.76
C LYS A 271 -23.71 -17.39 20.62
N GLU A 272 -24.01 -16.78 19.48
CA GLU A 272 -24.65 -17.40 18.31
C GLU A 272 -23.65 -18.21 17.45
N ASP A 273 -22.35 -17.86 17.50
CA ASP A 273 -21.28 -18.49 16.72
C ASP A 273 -20.50 -19.56 17.51
N ARG A 274 -21.03 -19.98 18.67
CA ARG A 274 -20.32 -20.84 19.62
C ARG A 274 -20.34 -22.33 19.28
N TYR A 275 -21.17 -22.75 18.34
CA TYR A 275 -21.31 -24.14 17.94
C TYR A 275 -20.75 -24.32 16.53
N ILE A 276 -19.54 -24.87 16.44
CA ILE A 276 -19.04 -25.49 15.20
C ILE A 276 -18.63 -26.92 15.56
N GLU A 277 -19.11 -27.89 14.79
CA GLU A 277 -18.73 -29.30 14.92
C GLU A 277 -17.20 -29.43 14.83
N ARG A 278 -16.60 -30.18 15.77
CA ARG A 278 -15.18 -30.56 15.68
C ARG A 278 -14.99 -31.40 14.41
N LEU A 279 -14.32 -30.86 13.40
CA LEU A 279 -13.69 -31.66 12.33
C LEU A 279 -12.34 -32.19 12.81
#